data_AF-A0A1G2Y5A6-F1
#
_entry.id   AF-A0A1G2Y5A6-F1
#
_cell.length_a   1.000
_cell.length_b   1.000
_cell.length_c   1.000
_cell.angle_alpha   90.00
_cell.angle_beta   90.00
_cell.angle_gamma   90.00
#
_symmetry.space_group_name_H-M   'P 1'
#
loop_
_entity.id
_entity.type
_entity.pdbx_description
1 polymer ?
#
loop_
_entity_poly.entity_id
_entity_poly.type
_entity_poly.pdbx_seq_one_letter_code
_entity_poly.pdbx_strand_id
1 'polypeptide(L)'
;MQNTPTSTLTPDESQLKQVKNAAGWIYAIAGLSLVNTILMLAGSDRQFLVGSAITQVIDSIGNEIGPAGKIIAGVIDLMAGGIVIVLGIMASKLKSWAFITTIAIYSIDTLLVLFAALATEAGRSAWLTFAFHGLAMFYIVSGFIAARKLRKTQAVKVQEMLSEPIL
;
A
#
# COMPACT_ATOMS: atom_id res chain seq x y z
N MET A 1 -6.96 -15.63 -40.13
CA MET A 1 -7.23 -15.78 -38.69
C MET A 1 -5.87 -15.76 -38.00
N GLN A 2 -5.53 -14.64 -37.34
CA GLN A 2 -4.25 -14.51 -36.63
C GLN A 2 -4.36 -15.21 -35.28
N ASN A 3 -3.49 -16.19 -35.04
CA ASN A 3 -3.36 -16.84 -33.74
C ASN A 3 -2.72 -15.83 -32.78
N THR A 4 -3.53 -15.14 -31.99
CA THR A 4 -3.03 -14.37 -30.85
C THR A 4 -2.46 -15.37 -29.84
N PRO A 5 -1.15 -15.38 -29.52
CA PRO A 5 -0.63 -16.25 -28.49
C PRO A 5 -1.21 -15.78 -27.16
N THR A 6 -2.16 -16.53 -26.61
CA THR A 6 -2.64 -16.35 -25.25
C THR A 6 -1.46 -16.57 -24.33
N SER A 7 -0.83 -15.50 -23.84
CA SER A 7 0.36 -15.60 -22.97
C SER A 7 -0.05 -16.14 -21.59
N THR A 8 -0.21 -17.45 -21.48
CA THR A 8 -0.40 -18.12 -20.19
C THR A 8 0.92 -18.07 -19.44
N LEU A 9 1.04 -17.10 -18.52
CA LEU A 9 2.14 -17.02 -17.57
C LEU A 9 2.27 -18.34 -16.79
N THR A 10 3.49 -18.77 -16.52
CA THR A 10 3.73 -19.89 -15.61
C THR A 10 3.22 -19.54 -14.20
N PRO A 11 2.91 -20.54 -13.35
CA PRO A 11 2.45 -20.28 -11.98
C PRO A 11 3.38 -19.35 -11.18
N ASP A 12 4.70 -19.49 -11.34
CA ASP A 12 5.71 -18.67 -10.65
C ASP A 12 5.69 -17.21 -11.17
N GLU A 13 5.58 -17.00 -12.48
CA GLU A 13 5.49 -15.65 -13.08
C GLU A 13 4.21 -14.91 -12.68
N SER A 14 3.07 -15.61 -12.66
CA SER A 14 1.80 -15.05 -12.23
C SER A 14 1.85 -14.58 -10.77
N GLN A 15 2.45 -15.39 -9.89
CA GLN A 15 2.63 -15.02 -8.48
C GLN A 15 3.58 -13.83 -8.33
N LEU A 16 4.68 -13.79 -9.08
CA LEU A 16 5.61 -12.66 -9.04
C LEU A 16 4.95 -11.36 -9.51
N LYS A 17 4.09 -11.43 -10.52
CA LYS A 17 3.30 -10.27 -10.97
C LYS A 17 2.37 -9.76 -9.86
N GLN A 18 1.71 -10.64 -9.11
CA GLN A 18 0.88 -10.24 -7.98
C GLN A 18 1.68 -9.55 -6.87
N VAL A 19 2.87 -10.05 -6.56
CA VAL A 19 3.79 -9.39 -5.61
C VAL A 19 4.19 -8.01 -6.09
N LYS A 20 4.56 -7.87 -7.37
CA LYS A 20 4.94 -6.57 -7.96
C LYS A 20 3.78 -5.58 -7.94
N ASN A 21 2.58 -6.02 -8.27
CA ASN A 21 1.38 -5.19 -8.21
C ASN A 21 1.13 -4.70 -6.78
N ALA A 22 1.21 -5.60 -5.79
CA ALA A 22 1.06 -5.23 -4.39
C ALA A 22 2.09 -4.21 -3.92
N ALA A 23 3.38 -4.43 -4.23
CA ALA A 23 4.43 -3.46 -3.92
C ALA A 23 4.18 -2.11 -4.61
N GLY A 24 3.73 -2.13 -5.87
CA GLY A 24 3.31 -0.93 -6.60
C GLY A 24 2.22 -0.14 -5.87
N TRP A 25 1.21 -0.84 -5.33
CA TRP A 25 0.17 -0.22 -4.51
C TRP A 25 0.69 0.35 -3.20
N ILE A 26 1.63 -0.33 -2.54
CA ILE A 26 2.29 0.20 -1.33
C ILE A 26 3.07 1.49 -1.66
N TYR A 27 3.78 1.53 -2.78
CA TYR A 27 4.45 2.76 -3.23
C TYR A 27 3.45 3.85 -3.63
N ALA A 28 2.31 3.49 -4.24
CA ALA A 28 1.26 4.44 -4.58
C ALA A 28 0.67 5.09 -3.31
N ILE A 29 0.45 4.32 -2.24
CA ILE A 29 0.02 4.85 -0.94
C ILE A 29 1.03 5.89 -0.43
N ALA A 30 2.33 5.56 -0.42
CA ALA A 30 3.36 6.51 -0.01
C ALA A 30 3.38 7.77 -0.89
N GLY A 31 3.35 7.61 -2.22
CA GLY A 31 3.39 8.72 -3.16
C GLY A 31 2.18 9.66 -3.02
N LEU A 32 0.98 9.10 -2.89
CA LEU A 32 -0.24 9.88 -2.69
C LEU A 32 -0.24 10.61 -1.35
N SER A 33 0.26 10.00 -0.27
CA SER A 33 0.45 10.67 1.02
C SER A 33 1.41 11.85 0.90
N LEU A 34 2.57 11.66 0.27
CA LEU A 34 3.56 12.74 0.09
C LEU A 34 3.01 13.90 -0.75
N VAL A 35 2.22 13.61 -1.79
CA VAL A 35 1.54 14.66 -2.58
C VAL A 35 0.60 15.48 -1.70
N ASN A 36 -0.16 14.85 -0.81
CA ASN A 36 -1.05 15.58 0.11
C ASN A 36 -0.27 16.49 1.06
N THR A 37 0.82 16.00 1.62
CA THR A 37 1.69 16.81 2.50
C THR A 37 2.24 18.03 1.75
N ILE A 38 2.67 17.87 0.50
CA ILE A 38 3.14 18.99 -0.34
C ILE A 38 2.01 20.00 -0.58
N LEU A 39 0.80 19.54 -0.91
CA LEU A 39 -0.35 20.41 -1.11
C LEU A 39 -0.70 21.20 0.16
N MET A 40 -0.70 20.55 1.33
CA MET A 40 -0.91 21.21 2.61
C MET A 40 0.14 22.30 2.87
N LEU A 41 1.43 21.97 2.71
CA LEU A 41 2.53 22.92 2.91
C LEU A 41 2.49 24.09 1.92
N ALA A 42 1.96 23.87 0.71
CA ALA A 42 1.72 24.92 -0.29
C ALA A 42 0.49 25.79 0.03
N GLY A 43 -0.23 25.51 1.12
CA GLY A 43 -1.44 26.25 1.52
C GLY A 43 -2.69 25.89 0.71
N SER A 44 -2.72 24.73 0.07
CA SER A 44 -3.91 24.24 -0.64
C SER A 44 -4.99 23.79 0.35
N ASP A 45 -6.20 24.32 0.20
CA ASP A 45 -7.39 23.83 0.92
C ASP A 45 -7.94 22.51 0.35
N ARG A 46 -7.34 22.03 -0.76
CA ARG A 46 -7.69 20.76 -1.41
C ARG A 46 -6.68 19.70 -1.01
N GLN A 47 -7.15 18.69 -0.31
CA GLN A 47 -6.45 17.40 -0.16
C GLN A 47 -6.93 16.45 -1.27
N PHE A 48 -6.03 15.60 -1.76
CA PHE A 48 -6.39 14.55 -2.71
C PHE A 48 -7.32 13.56 -2.02
N LEU A 49 -8.49 13.32 -2.62
CA LEU A 49 -9.56 12.43 -2.13
C LEU A 49 -9.13 10.98 -1.86
N VAL A 50 -7.88 10.64 -2.14
CA VAL A 50 -7.33 9.29 -2.11
C VAL A 50 -6.12 9.20 -1.16
N GLY A 51 -5.90 10.23 -0.35
CA GLY A 51 -4.90 10.22 0.72
C GLY A 51 -5.21 9.24 1.85
N SER A 52 -4.17 8.88 2.61
CA SER A 52 -4.32 8.14 3.86
C SER A 52 -5.17 8.94 4.85
N ALA A 53 -6.23 8.33 5.39
CA ALA A 53 -7.08 8.95 6.40
C ALA A 53 -6.28 9.40 7.64
N ILE A 54 -5.24 8.67 8.01
CA ILE A 54 -4.35 9.03 9.12
C ILE A 54 -3.65 10.38 8.86
N THR A 55 -3.12 10.59 7.65
CA THR A 55 -2.46 11.88 7.30
C THR A 55 -3.45 13.06 7.33
N GLN A 56 -4.71 12.84 6.96
CA GLN A 56 -5.74 13.89 7.03
C GLN A 56 -6.06 14.29 8.48
N VAL A 57 -6.07 13.33 9.42
CA VAL A 57 -6.25 13.63 10.85
C VAL A 57 -5.06 14.43 11.39
N ILE A 58 -3.83 14.05 11.02
CA ILE A 58 -2.61 14.75 11.43
C ILE A 58 -2.60 16.18 10.88
N ASP A 59 -2.94 16.36 9.61
CA ASP A 59 -3.07 17.66 8.96
C ASP A 59 -4.12 18.54 9.63
N SER A 60 -5.28 17.98 9.97
CA SER A 60 -6.35 18.72 10.66
C SER A 60 -5.87 19.29 11.99
N ILE A 61 -5.19 18.47 12.79
CA ILE A 61 -4.62 18.90 14.08
C ILE A 61 -3.52 19.96 13.85
N GLY A 62 -2.64 19.74 12.87
CA GLY A 62 -1.55 20.67 12.54
C GLY A 62 -2.07 22.04 12.10
N ASN A 63 -3.16 22.08 11.34
CA ASN A 63 -3.80 23.31 10.88
C ASN A 63 -4.40 24.12 12.03
N GLU A 64 -4.96 23.48 13.06
CA GLU A 64 -5.54 24.16 14.22
C GLU A 64 -4.48 24.83 15.12
N ILE A 65 -3.27 24.25 15.18
CA ILE A 65 -2.14 24.78 15.98
C ILE A 65 -1.48 26.01 15.31
N GLY A 66 -1.71 26.21 14.01
CA GLY A 66 -1.13 27.30 13.22
C GLY A 66 0.17 26.91 12.49
N PRO A 67 0.97 27.87 12.01
CA PRO A 67 2.07 27.61 11.07
C PRO A 67 3.10 26.58 11.56
N ALA A 68 3.45 26.60 12.85
CA ALA A 68 4.37 25.63 13.44
C ALA A 68 3.77 24.21 13.46
N GLY A 69 2.46 24.09 13.72
CA GLY A 69 1.73 22.82 13.69
C GLY A 69 1.72 22.18 12.31
N LYS A 70 1.52 22.97 11.25
CA LYS A 70 1.58 22.50 9.86
C LYS A 70 2.95 21.93 9.49
N ILE A 71 4.03 22.58 9.95
CA ILE A 71 5.40 22.08 9.71
C ILE A 71 5.60 20.75 10.43
N ILE A 72 5.17 20.63 11.68
CA ILE A 72 5.29 19.39 12.46
C ILE A 72 4.48 18.25 11.81
N ALA A 73 3.24 18.52 11.42
CA ALA A 73 2.40 17.57 10.68
C ALA A 73 3.10 17.09 9.40
N GLY A 74 3.65 18.01 8.62
CA GLY A 74 4.38 17.67 7.40
C GLY A 74 5.60 16.80 7.65
N VAL A 75 6.37 17.03 8.72
CA VAL A 75 7.50 16.17 9.08
C VAL A 75 7.04 14.75 9.44
N ILE A 76 5.96 14.63 10.21
CA ILE A 76 5.38 13.32 10.58
C ILE A 76 4.95 12.55 9.33
N ASP A 77 4.29 13.22 8.40
CA ASP A 77 3.86 12.61 7.14
C ASP A 77 5.03 12.16 6.28
N LEU A 78 6.09 12.98 6.17
CA LEU A 78 7.31 12.60 5.45
C LEU A 78 7.95 11.33 6.06
N MET A 79 7.99 11.24 7.39
CA MET A 79 8.48 10.05 8.09
C MET A 79 7.59 8.84 7.83
N ALA A 80 6.27 9.01 7.90
CA ALA A 80 5.31 7.94 7.62
C ALA A 80 5.43 7.45 6.17
N GLY A 81 5.51 8.36 5.20
CA GLY A 81 5.74 8.04 3.78
C GLY A 81 7.04 7.27 3.57
N GLY A 82 8.13 7.68 4.24
CA GLY A 82 9.41 6.97 4.24
C GLY A 82 9.29 5.53 4.76
N ILE A 83 8.56 5.31 5.86
CA ILE A 83 8.30 3.97 6.40
C ILE A 83 7.52 3.12 5.39
N VAL A 84 6.48 3.67 4.77
CA VAL A 84 5.67 2.95 3.77
C VAL A 84 6.52 2.58 2.54
N ILE A 85 7.43 3.45 2.09
CA ILE A 85 8.40 3.12 1.03
C ILE A 85 9.26 1.92 1.44
N VAL A 86 9.78 1.90 2.66
CA VAL A 86 10.57 0.76 3.17
C VAL A 86 9.72 -0.52 3.19
N LEU A 87 8.45 -0.45 3.59
CA LEU A 87 7.54 -1.59 3.52
C LEU A 87 7.35 -2.08 2.08
N GLY A 88 7.21 -1.19 1.10
CA GLY A 88 7.13 -1.55 -0.33
C GLY A 88 8.40 -2.26 -0.82
N ILE A 89 9.58 -1.79 -0.40
CA ILE A 89 10.87 -2.42 -0.72
C ILE A 89 10.93 -3.82 -0.13
N MET A 90 10.51 -4.00 1.13
CA MET A 90 10.56 -5.29 1.81
C MET A 90 9.49 -6.27 1.29
N ALA A 91 8.31 -5.78 0.92
CA ALA A 91 7.27 -6.56 0.25
C ALA A 91 7.74 -7.09 -1.10
N SER A 92 8.48 -6.26 -1.87
CA SER A 92 9.12 -6.67 -3.13
C SER A 92 10.14 -7.80 -2.94
N LYS A 93 10.73 -7.91 -1.75
CA LYS A 93 11.66 -8.98 -1.33
C LYS A 93 10.95 -10.18 -0.68
N LEU A 94 9.63 -10.33 -0.90
CA LEU A 94 8.79 -11.41 -0.37
C LEU A 94 8.74 -11.48 1.17
N LYS A 95 9.11 -10.40 1.88
CA LYS A 95 9.11 -10.41 3.35
C LYS A 95 7.69 -10.28 3.87
N SER A 96 7.17 -11.37 4.44
CA SER A 96 5.79 -11.42 4.94
C SER A 96 5.46 -10.42 6.03
N TRP A 97 6.44 -10.06 6.89
CA TRP A 97 6.21 -9.06 7.92
C TRP A 97 5.83 -7.70 7.31
N ALA A 98 6.44 -7.33 6.17
CA ALA A 98 6.16 -6.06 5.52
C ALA A 98 4.70 -5.98 5.04
N PHE A 99 4.22 -7.06 4.40
CA PHE A 99 2.81 -7.17 4.03
C PHE A 99 1.87 -7.11 5.23
N ILE A 100 2.18 -7.82 6.32
CA ILE A 100 1.33 -7.84 7.52
C ILE A 100 1.25 -6.44 8.14
N THR A 101 2.39 -5.74 8.27
CA THR A 101 2.44 -4.37 8.77
C THR A 101 1.64 -3.42 7.89
N THR A 102 1.81 -3.49 6.56
CA THR A 102 1.00 -2.69 5.63
C THR A 102 -0.48 -3.01 5.76
N ILE A 103 -0.89 -4.27 5.76
CA ILE A 103 -2.29 -4.67 5.88
C ILE A 103 -2.88 -4.14 7.19
N ALA A 104 -2.18 -4.26 8.31
CA ALA A 104 -2.65 -3.78 9.60
C ALA A 104 -2.88 -2.25 9.58
N ILE A 105 -1.86 -1.48 9.19
CA ILE A 105 -1.94 -0.01 9.14
C ILE A 105 -3.02 0.43 8.16
N TYR A 106 -3.05 -0.15 6.96
CA TYR A 106 -3.98 0.24 5.91
C TYR A 106 -5.42 -0.21 6.20
N SER A 107 -5.61 -1.25 7.01
CA SER A 107 -6.95 -1.64 7.48
C SER A 107 -7.50 -0.60 8.46
N ILE A 108 -6.67 -0.10 9.38
CA ILE A 108 -7.06 1.00 10.27
C ILE A 108 -7.44 2.22 9.45
N ASP A 109 -6.61 2.58 8.46
CA ASP A 109 -6.87 3.70 7.55
C ASP A 109 -8.20 3.54 6.80
N THR A 110 -8.45 2.35 6.24
CA THR A 110 -9.71 2.01 5.55
C THR A 110 -10.92 2.09 6.48
N LEU A 111 -10.80 1.66 7.74
CA LEU A 111 -11.86 1.75 8.74
C LEU A 111 -12.17 3.20 9.12
N LEU A 112 -11.16 4.06 9.18
CA LEU A 112 -11.35 5.50 9.39
C LEU A 112 -12.11 6.14 8.21
N VAL A 113 -11.77 5.79 6.97
CA VAL A 113 -12.51 6.23 5.78
C VAL A 113 -13.97 5.73 5.83
N LEU A 114 -14.18 4.46 6.18
CA LEU A 114 -15.52 3.90 6.29
C LEU A 114 -16.33 4.59 7.40
N PHE A 115 -15.72 4.84 8.55
CA PHE A 115 -16.35 5.58 9.63
C PHE A 115 -16.75 6.98 9.17
N ALA A 116 -15.85 7.71 8.51
CA ALA A 116 -16.16 9.03 7.94
C ALA A 116 -17.32 8.96 6.93
N ALA A 117 -17.33 7.96 6.05
CA ALA A 117 -18.39 7.75 5.05
C ALA A 117 -19.76 7.44 5.68
N LEU A 118 -19.79 6.80 6.85
CA LEU A 118 -21.02 6.42 7.56
C LEU A 118 -21.50 7.46 8.58
N ALA A 119 -20.57 8.10 9.29
CA ALA A 119 -20.86 8.97 10.44
C ALA A 119 -21.11 10.43 10.05
N THR A 120 -20.74 10.81 8.82
CA THR A 120 -20.93 12.18 8.32
C THR A 120 -21.79 12.14 7.07
N GLU A 121 -22.42 13.27 6.69
CA GLU A 121 -22.95 13.45 5.33
C GLU A 121 -21.82 13.62 4.30
N ALA A 122 -20.75 12.83 4.45
CA ALA A 122 -19.71 12.72 3.47
C ALA A 122 -20.36 12.18 2.20
N GLY A 123 -20.51 13.09 1.22
CA GLY A 123 -21.14 12.78 -0.04
C GLY A 123 -20.37 11.73 -0.85
N ARG A 124 -20.61 11.75 -2.17
CA ARG A 124 -20.06 10.76 -3.12
C ARG A 124 -18.54 10.56 -3.04
N SER A 125 -17.79 11.55 -2.55
CA SER A 125 -16.35 11.52 -2.34
C SER A 125 -15.88 10.40 -1.41
N ALA A 126 -16.47 10.24 -0.22
CA ALA A 126 -15.97 9.28 0.77
C ALA A 126 -16.17 7.83 0.33
N TRP A 127 -17.26 7.54 -0.38
CA TRP A 127 -17.50 6.23 -0.96
C TRP A 127 -16.50 5.89 -2.08
N LEU A 128 -16.08 6.88 -2.89
CA LEU A 128 -15.02 6.70 -3.88
C LEU A 128 -13.67 6.43 -3.21
N THR A 129 -13.35 7.16 -2.14
CA THR A 129 -12.15 6.93 -1.33
C THR A 129 -12.15 5.52 -0.75
N PHE A 130 -13.27 5.08 -0.17
CA PHE A 130 -13.41 3.73 0.39
C PHE A 130 -13.23 2.65 -0.67
N ALA A 131 -13.82 2.81 -1.85
CA ALA A 131 -13.66 1.87 -2.96
C ALA A 131 -12.18 1.77 -3.42
N PHE A 132 -11.47 2.90 -3.49
CA PHE A 132 -10.04 2.91 -3.81
C PHE A 132 -9.20 2.18 -2.75
N HIS A 133 -9.52 2.40 -1.46
CA HIS A 133 -8.86 1.68 -0.36
C HIS A 133 -9.12 0.17 -0.44
N GLY A 134 -10.36 -0.23 -0.74
CA GLY A 134 -10.70 -1.63 -0.99
C GLY A 134 -9.90 -2.25 -2.15
N LEU A 135 -9.71 -1.50 -3.25
CA LEU A 135 -8.91 -1.95 -4.39
C LEU A 135 -7.43 -2.12 -4.02
N ALA A 136 -6.83 -1.13 -3.36
CA ALA A 136 -5.45 -1.22 -2.91
C ALA A 136 -5.26 -2.40 -1.93
N MET A 137 -6.18 -2.57 -0.98
CA MET A 137 -6.18 -3.69 -0.02
C MET A 137 -6.25 -5.04 -0.73
N PHE A 138 -7.13 -5.18 -1.73
CA PHE A 138 -7.25 -6.41 -2.52
C PHE A 138 -5.92 -6.82 -3.17
N TYR A 139 -5.22 -5.86 -3.79
CA TYR A 139 -3.92 -6.15 -4.39
C TYR A 139 -2.86 -6.48 -3.36
N ILE A 140 -2.82 -5.77 -2.23
CA ILE A 140 -1.85 -6.03 -1.15
C ILE A 140 -2.04 -7.44 -0.58
N VAL A 141 -3.28 -7.85 -0.29
CA VAL A 141 -3.59 -9.19 0.22
C VAL A 141 -3.27 -10.27 -0.81
N SER A 142 -3.58 -10.02 -2.09
CA SER A 142 -3.25 -10.94 -3.18
C SER A 142 -1.73 -11.13 -3.31
N GLY A 143 -0.96 -10.05 -3.25
CA GLY A 143 0.51 -10.11 -3.24
C GLY A 143 1.07 -10.83 -2.01
N PHE A 144 0.47 -10.66 -0.83
CA PHE A 144 0.86 -11.40 0.38
C PHE A 144 0.69 -12.91 0.21
N ILE A 145 -0.47 -13.33 -0.30
CA ILE A 145 -0.76 -14.74 -0.56
C ILE A 145 0.23 -15.30 -1.59
N ALA A 146 0.49 -14.57 -2.67
CA ALA A 146 1.46 -14.95 -3.69
C ALA A 146 2.89 -15.05 -3.13
N ALA A 147 3.32 -14.09 -2.30
CA ALA A 147 4.64 -14.09 -1.68
C ALA A 147 4.85 -15.33 -0.78
N ARG A 148 3.82 -15.74 -0.03
CA ARG A 148 3.88 -16.96 0.79
C ARG A 148 4.01 -18.22 -0.07
N LYS A 149 3.29 -18.30 -1.20
CA LYS A 149 3.39 -19.42 -2.14
C LYS A 149 4.80 -19.50 -2.74
N LEU A 150 5.31 -18.40 -3.30
CA LEU A 150 6.66 -18.34 -3.88
C LEU A 150 7.75 -18.75 -2.90
N ARG A 151 7.69 -18.24 -1.67
CA ARG A 151 8.67 -18.61 -0.63
C ARG A 151 8.65 -20.08 -0.28
N LYS A 152 7.46 -20.69 -0.21
CA LYS A 152 7.32 -22.14 0.03
C LYS A 152 7.95 -22.93 -1.11
N THR A 153 7.66 -22.57 -2.35
CA THR A 153 8.24 -23.21 -3.54
C THR A 153 9.76 -23.09 -3.57
N GLN A 154 10.31 -21.90 -3.27
CA GLN A 154 11.76 -21.68 -3.20
C GLN A 154 12.41 -22.53 -2.12
N ALA A 155 11.80 -22.64 -0.94
CA ALA A 155 12.33 -23.49 0.14
C ALA A 155 12.37 -24.97 -0.25
N VAL A 156 11.33 -25.47 -0.94
CA VAL A 156 11.29 -26.86 -1.44
C VAL A 156 12.36 -27.09 -2.49
N LYS A 157 12.49 -26.22 -3.50
CA LYS A 157 13.52 -26.33 -4.54
C LYS A 157 14.94 -26.33 -3.94
N VAL A 158 15.20 -25.47 -2.95
CA VAL A 158 16.49 -25.46 -2.24
C VAL A 158 16.73 -26.77 -1.50
N GLN A 159 15.72 -27.33 -0.84
CA GLN A 159 15.85 -28.61 -0.15
C GLN A 159 16.13 -29.77 -1.12
N GLU A 160 15.47 -29.80 -2.28
CA GLU A 160 15.67 -30.79 -3.34
C GLU A 160 17.12 -30.75 -3.85
N MET A 161 17.63 -29.56 -4.21
CA MET A 161 19.03 -29.36 -4.64
C MET A 161 20.06 -29.79 -3.59
N LEU A 162 19.74 -29.65 -2.29
CA LEU A 162 20.63 -30.08 -1.20
C LEU A 162 20.58 -31.59 -0.94
N SER A 163 19.55 -32.28 -1.44
CA SER A 163 19.37 -33.72 -1.26
C SER A 163 19.88 -34.57 -2.43
N GLU A 164 20.26 -33.94 -3.55
CA GLU A 164 20.88 -34.64 -4.67
C GLU A 164 22.29 -35.13 -4.29
N PRO A 165 22.61 -36.43 -4.47
CA PRO A 165 23.94 -36.94 -4.20
C PRO A 165 24.95 -36.32 -5.15
N ILE A 166 26.05 -35.80 -4.60
CA ILE A 166 27.22 -35.37 -5.39
C ILE A 166 27.84 -36.64 -5.98
N LEU A 167 27.53 -36.93 -7.24
CA LEU A 167 28.15 -38.00 -8.02
C LEU A 167 29.56 -37.60 -8.48
#